data_AF-A0A954H7J1-F1
#
_entry.id   AF-A0A954H7J1-F1
#
_cell.length_a   1.000
_cell.length_b   1.000
_cell.length_c   1.000
_cell.angle_alpha   90.00
_cell.angle_beta   90.00
_cell.angle_gamma   90.00
#
_symmetry.space_group_name_H-M   'P 1'
#
loop_
_entity.id
_entity.type
_entity.pdbx_description
1 polymer ?
#
loop_
_entity_poly.entity_id
_entity_poly.type
_entity_poly.pdbx_seq_one_letter_code
_entity_poly.pdbx_strand_id
1 'polypeptide(L)' 'MTKLEFELTIGDVIECGDVELLVVEVDDNGVHFKIKTPFETSPLEESSLASRLSEIPR' A
#
# COMPACT_ATOMS: atom_id res chain seq x y z
N MET A 1 -2.22 -21.76 21.65
CA MET A 1 -1.84 -20.92 20.51
C MET A 1 -0.38 -21.18 20.21
N THR A 2 -0.04 -21.57 18.98
CA THR A 2 1.34 -21.86 18.57
C THR A 2 1.90 -20.61 17.88
N LYS A 3 3.07 -20.14 18.31
CA LYS A 3 3.79 -19.03 17.67
C LYS A 3 4.68 -19.61 16.56
N LEU A 4 4.69 -18.98 15.39
CA LEU A 4 5.60 -19.27 14.29
C LEU A 4 6.49 -18.05 14.09
N GLU A 5 7.79 -18.28 13.96
CA GLU A 5 8.81 -17.25 13.73
C GLU A 5 9.55 -17.59 12.44
N PHE A 6 9.73 -16.61 11.56
CA PHE A 6 10.42 -16.75 10.29
C PHE A 6 11.08 -15.42 9.92
N GLU A 7 12.12 -15.49 9.09
CA GLU A 7 12.80 -14.32 8.55
C GLU A 7 12.03 -13.79 7.34
N LEU A 8 12.00 -12.46 7.19
CA LEU A 8 11.37 -11.77 6.08
C LEU A 8 12.42 -11.05 5.25
N THR A 9 12.30 -11.19 3.94
CA THR A 9 13.16 -10.55 2.94
C THR A 9 12.33 -9.76 1.94
N ILE A 10 12.96 -8.74 1.33
CA ILE A 10 12.30 -7.93 0.29
C ILE A 10 11.93 -8.84 -0.88
N GLY A 11 10.66 -8.80 -1.29
CA GLY A 11 10.09 -9.66 -2.31
C GLY A 11 9.23 -10.80 -1.76
N ASP A 12 9.29 -11.10 -0.46
CA ASP A 12 8.43 -12.10 0.15
C ASP A 12 6.96 -11.69 0.09
N VAL A 13 6.09 -12.67 -0.13
CA VAL A 13 4.63 -12.50 -0.19
C VAL A 13 3.99 -13.31 0.93
N ILE A 14 3.18 -12.64 1.74
CA ILE A 14 2.38 -13.26 2.79
C ILE A 14 0.92 -13.22 2.33
N GLU A 15 0.32 -14.41 2.20
CA GLU A 15 -1.10 -14.55 1.90
C GLU A 15 -1.89 -14.60 3.22
N CYS A 16 -2.78 -13.62 3.40
CA CYS A 16 -3.64 -13.53 4.58
C CYS A 16 -5.09 -13.43 4.14
N GLY A 17 -5.73 -14.60 3.97
CA GLY A 17 -7.09 -14.69 3.46
C GLY A 17 -7.16 -14.20 2.01
N ASP A 18 -7.92 -13.14 1.79
CA ASP A 18 -8.12 -12.45 0.52
C ASP A 18 -7.15 -11.27 0.32
N VAL A 19 -6.10 -11.13 1.14
CA VAL A 19 -5.11 -10.06 1.00
C VAL A 19 -3.72 -10.64 0.77
N GLU A 20 -2.97 -10.07 -0.19
CA GLU A 20 -1.54 -10.35 -0.37
C GLU A 20 -0.72 -9.19 0.19
N LEU A 21 0.24 -9.49 1.07
CA LEU A 21 1.20 -8.52 1.60
C LEU A 21 2.58 -8.80 0.98
N LEU A 22 3.06 -7.89 0.13
CA LEU A 22 4.39 -7.95 -0.45
C LEU A 22 5.36 -7.11 0.38
N VAL A 23 6.45 -7.70 0.87
CA VAL A 23 7.54 -6.96 1.53
C VAL A 23 8.27 -6.13 0.48
N VAL A 24 8.23 -4.80 0.61
CA VAL A 24 8.87 -3.88 -0.34
C VAL A 24 10.12 -3.23 0.23
N GLU A 25 10.22 -3.10 1.55
CA GLU A 25 11.34 -2.47 2.22
C GLU A 25 11.45 -2.98 3.66
N VAL A 26 12.69 -3.11 4.14
CA VAL A 26 13.03 -3.46 5.52
C VAL A 26 14.11 -2.47 5.96
N ASP A 27 13.82 -1.69 6.99
CA ASP A 27 14.70 -0.65 7.52
C ASP A 27 14.69 -0.62 9.05
N ASP A 28 15.37 0.37 9.65
CA ASP A 28 15.43 0.54 11.11
C ASP A 28 14.06 0.91 11.74
N ASN A 29 13.07 1.33 10.93
CA ASN A 29 11.72 1.68 11.37
C ASN A 29 10.76 0.48 11.30
N GLY A 30 11.10 -0.55 10.52
CA GLY A 30 10.39 -1.83 10.48
C GLY A 30 10.30 -2.43 9.09
N VAL A 31 9.20 -3.15 8.83
CA VAL A 31 8.93 -3.81 7.55
C VAL A 31 7.77 -3.11 6.86
N HIS A 32 7.99 -2.69 5.63
CA HIS A 32 7.01 -2.00 4.80
C HIS A 32 6.38 -2.98 3.82
N PHE A 33 5.04 -2.98 3.74
CA PHE A 33 4.28 -3.88 2.89
C PHE A 33 3.51 -3.12 1.82
N LYS A 34 3.57 -3.60 0.58
CA LYS A 34 2.58 -3.28 -0.45
C LYS A 34 1.43 -4.27 -0.33
N ILE A 35 0.23 -3.75 -0.08
CA ILE A 35 -0.98 -4.54 0.08
C ILE A 35 -1.68 -4.65 -1.28
N LYS A 36 -2.03 -5.87 -1.69
CA LYS A 36 -2.94 -6.10 -2.81
C LYS A 36 -4.22 -6.74 -2.30
N THR A 37 -5.35 -6.16 -2.68
CA THR A 37 -6.67 -6.69 -2.37
C THR A 37 -7.41 -7.00 -3.68
N PRO A 38 -8.20 -8.07 -3.76
CA PRO A 38 -8.94 -8.47 -4.96
C PRO A 38 -10.03 -7.47 -5.35
N PHE A 39 -10.38 -6.56 -4.44
CA PHE A 39 -11.28 -5.45 -4.69
C PHE A 39 -10.50 -4.16 -4.95
N GLU A 40 -9.76 -4.08 -6.05
CA GLU A 40 -9.51 -2.77 -6.67
C GLU A 40 -10.84 -2.27 -7.23
N THR A 41 -11.69 -1.73 -6.36
CA THR A 41 -12.70 -0.76 -6.79
C THR A 41 -11.93 0.40 -7.41
N SER A 42 -12.16 0.59 -8.70
CA SER A 42 -11.82 1.72 -9.57
C SER A 42 -11.13 2.89 -8.86
N PRO A 43 -9.94 3.35 -9.30
CA PRO A 43 -9.40 4.60 -8.79
C PRO A 43 -10.42 5.71 -9.09
N LEU A 44 -11.04 6.24 -8.03
CA LEU A 44 -11.82 7.47 -8.14
C LEU A 44 -10.85 8.53 -8.62
N GLU A 45 -11.06 8.97 -9.85
CA GLU A 45 -10.34 10.05 -10.51
C GLU A 45 -10.18 11.25 -9.56
N GLU A 46 -8.96 11.54 -9.14
CA GLU A 46 -8.58 12.76 -8.41
C GLU A 46 -8.63 14.01 -9.34
N SER A 47 -9.60 14.08 -10.25
CA SER A 47 -9.72 15.10 -11.31
C SER A 47 -10.57 16.32 -10.90
N SER A 48 -10.72 16.63 -9.61
CA SER A 48 -11.67 17.67 -9.18
C SER A 48 -11.09 18.86 -8.39
N LEU A 49 -9.85 18.80 -7.88
CA LEU A 49 -9.35 19.87 -6.98
C LEU A 49 -8.31 20.82 -7.60
N ALA A 50 -7.69 20.46 -8.73
CA ALA A 50 -6.65 21.30 -9.35
C ALA A 50 -7.19 22.50 -10.15
N SER A 51 -8.48 22.51 -10.54
CA SER A 51 -9.04 23.57 -11.42
C SER A 51 -9.49 24.84 -10.71
N ARG A 52 -9.38 24.95 -9.37
CA ARG A 52 -9.84 26.15 -8.63
C ARG A 52 -8.72 27.08 -8.15
N LEU A 53 -7.45 26.77 -8.44
CA LEU A 53 -6.30 27.59 -8.00
C LEU A 53 -5.73 28.53 -9.08
N SER A 54 -6.33 28.55 -10.29
CA SER A 54 -5.81 29.34 -11.43
C SER A 54 -6.37 30.76 -11.55
N GLU A 55 -7.31 31.20 -10.70
CA GLU A 55 -7.90 32.54 -10.77
C GLU A 55 -7.61 33.34 -9.50
N ILE A 56 -6.36 33.84 -9.40
CA ILE A 56 -6.05 34.98 -8.54
C ILE A 56 -5.90 36.19 -9.48
N PRO A 57 -6.88 37.10 -9.57
CA PRO A 57 -6.75 38.31 -10.37
C PRO A 57 -5.75 39.28 -9.70
N ARG A 58 -4.83 39.82 -10.49
CA ARG A 58 -4.04 41.03 -10.18
C ARG A 58 -4.71 42.24 -10.81
#